data_AF-A0A7Y5R4I6-F1
#
_entry.id   AF-A0A7Y5R4I6-F1
#
_cell.length_a   1.000
_cell.length_b   1.000
_cell.length_c   1.000
_cell.angle_alpha   90.00
_cell.angle_beta   90.00
_cell.angle_gamma   90.00
#
_symmetry.space_group_name_H-M   'P 1'
#
loop_
_entity.id
_entity.type
_entity.pdbx_description
1 polymer ?
#
loop_
_entity_poly.entity_id
_entity_poly.type
_entity_poly.pdbx_seq_one_letter_code
_entity_poly.pdbx_strand_id
1 'polypeptide(L)'
;MRFPYAQHTYYQQVYPDAEYLIILVQGQAAGRIYIERNLIPGTIRVIDITLLPPFRNQGIGQYLFRQLMADAEAAGKTLTIHVEQFNPASHLYERLGFKIIKETHGVYLLMEWTPPPHKPS
;
A
#
# COMPACT_ATOMS: atom_id res chain seq x y z
N MET A 1 -13.48 3.47 -18.46
CA MET A 1 -13.02 2.61 -17.35
C MET A 1 -13.74 3.06 -16.09
N ARG A 2 -14.53 2.20 -15.44
CA ARG A 2 -15.29 2.55 -14.25
C ARG A 2 -14.67 1.87 -13.04
N PHE A 3 -13.95 2.64 -12.23
CA PHE A 3 -13.62 2.22 -10.87
C PHE A 3 -14.94 2.24 -10.07
N PRO A 4 -15.28 1.21 -9.28
CA PRO A 4 -16.54 1.21 -8.53
C PRO A 4 -16.54 2.40 -7.56
N TYR A 5 -17.46 3.33 -7.79
CA TYR A 5 -17.62 4.58 -7.04
C TYR A 5 -17.88 4.35 -5.54
N ALA A 6 -18.51 3.23 -5.17
CA ALA A 6 -18.87 2.91 -3.79
C ALA A 6 -17.68 2.79 -2.84
N GLN A 7 -16.49 2.36 -3.32
CA GLN A 7 -15.28 2.32 -2.49
C GLN A 7 -14.65 3.70 -2.32
N HIS A 8 -14.74 4.58 -3.32
CA HIS A 8 -14.09 5.89 -3.28
C HIS A 8 -14.74 6.83 -2.27
N THR A 9 -16.07 6.92 -2.27
CA THR A 9 -16.80 7.75 -1.30
C THR A 9 -16.61 7.26 0.13
N TYR A 10 -16.57 5.94 0.34
CA TYR A 10 -16.32 5.35 1.66
C TYR A 10 -14.93 5.70 2.19
N TYR A 11 -13.87 5.53 1.39
CA TYR A 11 -12.51 5.86 1.85
C TYR A 11 -12.30 7.35 2.09
N GLN A 12 -12.88 8.23 1.27
CA GLN A 12 -12.79 9.68 1.50
C GLN A 12 -13.52 10.13 2.77
N GLN A 13 -14.60 9.44 3.15
CA GLN A 13 -15.33 9.71 4.39
C GLN A 13 -14.61 9.18 5.63
N VAL A 14 -13.94 8.02 5.52
CA VAL A 14 -13.26 7.34 6.63
C VAL A 14 -11.82 7.86 6.83
N TYR A 15 -11.14 8.25 5.76
CA TYR A 15 -9.77 8.78 5.77
C TYR A 15 -9.71 10.10 4.98
N PRO A 16 -10.24 11.20 5.53
CA PRO A 16 -10.29 12.48 4.84
C PRO A 16 -8.90 13.02 4.46
N ASP A 17 -7.87 12.66 5.23
CA ASP A 17 -6.48 13.07 5.01
C ASP A 17 -5.67 12.08 4.15
N ALA A 18 -6.28 10.96 3.72
CA ALA A 18 -5.59 9.99 2.87
C ALA A 18 -5.42 10.53 1.44
N GLU A 19 -4.21 10.39 0.93
CA GLU A 19 -3.86 10.66 -0.45
C GLU A 19 -4.55 9.63 -1.36
N TYR A 20 -5.37 10.14 -2.29
CA TYR A 20 -5.92 9.35 -3.38
C TYR A 20 -5.12 9.61 -4.66
N LEU A 21 -4.40 8.59 -5.15
CA LEU A 21 -3.55 8.72 -6.33
C LEU A 21 -3.99 7.76 -7.43
N ILE A 22 -4.03 8.26 -8.67
CA ILE A 22 -4.20 7.44 -9.87
C ILE A 22 -2.84 6.94 -10.33
N ILE A 23 -2.72 5.63 -10.55
CA ILE A 23 -1.51 5.01 -11.08
C ILE A 23 -1.56 5.14 -12.60
N LEU A 24 -0.57 5.82 -13.19
CA LEU A 24 -0.42 5.94 -14.64
C LEU A 24 0.71 5.04 -15.14
N VAL A 25 0.46 4.30 -16.21
CA VAL A 25 1.47 3.52 -16.96
C VAL A 25 1.43 3.98 -18.40
N GLN A 26 2.54 4.55 -18.89
CA GLN A 26 2.63 5.14 -20.24
C GLN A 26 1.49 6.14 -20.53
N GLY A 27 1.12 6.95 -19.54
CA GLY A 27 0.03 7.93 -19.65
C GLY A 27 -1.39 7.34 -19.53
N GLN A 28 -1.55 6.02 -19.44
CA GLN A 28 -2.84 5.37 -19.25
C GLN A 28 -3.13 5.07 -17.77
N ALA A 29 -4.37 5.30 -17.33
CA ALA A 29 -4.83 4.90 -16.00
C ALA A 29 -4.75 3.38 -15.84
N ALA A 30 -3.84 2.94 -14.98
CA ALA A 30 -3.55 1.54 -14.68
C ALA A 30 -4.16 1.06 -13.37
N GLY A 31 -4.55 1.98 -12.48
CA GLY A 31 -5.06 1.65 -11.17
C GLY A 31 -5.17 2.86 -10.24
N ARG A 32 -5.29 2.58 -8.95
CA ARG A 32 -5.34 3.57 -7.88
C ARG A 32 -4.62 3.07 -6.63
N ILE A 33 -4.22 4.00 -5.77
CA ILE A 33 -3.68 3.71 -4.44
C ILE A 33 -4.18 4.78 -3.45
N TYR A 34 -4.48 4.33 -2.23
CA TYR A 34 -4.81 5.19 -1.09
C TYR A 34 -3.69 5.08 -0.05
N ILE A 35 -3.15 6.22 0.37
CA ILE A 35 -2.03 6.28 1.30
C ILE A 35 -2.36 7.26 2.41
N GLU A 36 -2.15 6.85 3.65
CA GLU A 36 -2.25 7.69 4.82
C GLU A 36 -0.87 7.79 5.48
N ARG A 37 -0.33 9.00 5.62
CA ARG A 37 1.06 9.22 6.08
C ARG A 37 1.15 9.79 7.49
N ASN A 38 0.04 10.26 8.06
CA ASN A 38 0.02 11.11 9.25
C ASN A 38 -0.90 10.58 10.36
N LEU A 39 -1.86 9.70 10.05
CA LEU A 39 -2.80 9.17 11.04
C LEU A 39 -2.12 8.44 12.21
N ILE A 40 -1.06 7.67 11.95
CA ILE A 40 -0.31 6.94 12.97
C ILE A 40 1.13 7.48 13.00
N PRO A 41 1.58 8.06 14.13
CA PRO A 41 2.96 8.55 14.25
C PRO A 41 3.98 7.48 13.89
N GLY A 42 4.99 7.86 13.09
CA GLY A 42 6.05 6.95 12.67
C GLY A 42 5.64 5.90 11.64
N THR A 43 4.43 5.97 11.05
CA THR A 43 3.94 4.97 10.09
C THR A 43 3.40 5.63 8.83
N ILE A 44 3.70 5.04 7.68
CA ILE A 44 2.98 5.22 6.42
C ILE A 44 2.08 3.99 6.24
N ARG A 45 0.81 4.23 5.92
CA ARG A 45 -0.23 3.21 5.77
C ARG A 45 -0.72 3.20 4.33
N VAL A 46 -0.51 2.09 3.62
CA VAL A 46 -1.26 1.81 2.38
C VAL A 46 -2.61 1.24 2.78
N ILE A 47 -3.68 1.97 2.46
CA ILE A 47 -5.06 1.60 2.81
C ILE A 47 -5.62 0.63 1.77
N ASP A 48 -5.47 0.97 0.49
CA ASP A 48 -5.91 0.16 -0.64
C ASP A 48 -4.97 0.38 -1.83
N ILE A 49 -4.72 -0.67 -2.59
CA ILE A 49 -4.04 -0.60 -3.88
C ILE A 49 -4.73 -1.53 -4.85
N THR A 50 -5.12 -1.00 -6.00
CA THR A 50 -5.80 -1.78 -7.03
C THR A 50 -5.21 -1.45 -8.39
N LEU A 51 -4.70 -2.48 -9.07
CA LEU A 51 -4.35 -2.43 -10.49
C LEU A 51 -5.47 -3.07 -11.33
N LEU A 52 -5.76 -2.45 -12.46
CA LEU A 52 -6.68 -3.00 -13.46
C LEU A 52 -6.10 -4.30 -14.04
N PRO A 53 -6.94 -5.28 -14.43
CA PRO A 53 -6.48 -6.58 -14.90
C PRO A 53 -5.37 -6.53 -15.98
N PRO A 54 -5.44 -5.64 -17.00
CA PRO A 54 -4.40 -5.55 -18.04
C PRO A 54 -3.03 -5.08 -17.54
N PHE A 55 -2.92 -4.55 -16.32
CA PHE A 55 -1.69 -4.01 -15.72
C PHE A 55 -1.18 -4.87 -14.55
N ARG A 56 -1.80 -6.03 -14.29
CA ARG A 56 -1.34 -6.96 -13.25
C ARG A 56 -0.16 -7.79 -13.75
N ASN A 57 0.58 -8.38 -12.81
CA ASN A 57 1.69 -9.31 -13.08
C ASN A 57 2.84 -8.74 -13.94
N GLN A 58 2.97 -7.41 -14.00
CA GLN A 58 3.99 -6.69 -14.77
C GLN A 58 5.01 -5.96 -13.89
N GLY A 59 5.10 -6.32 -12.60
CA GLY A 59 6.02 -5.67 -11.66
C GLY A 59 5.60 -4.29 -11.15
N ILE A 60 4.48 -3.73 -11.62
CA ILE A 60 4.00 -2.38 -11.21
C ILE A 60 3.78 -2.28 -9.70
N GLY A 61 3.11 -3.26 -9.09
CA GLY A 61 2.92 -3.27 -7.64
C GLY A 61 4.24 -3.30 -6.88
N GLN A 62 5.21 -4.10 -7.34
CA GLN A 62 6.54 -4.15 -6.74
C GLN A 62 7.27 -2.81 -6.85
N TYR A 63 7.19 -2.16 -8.02
CA TYR A 63 7.78 -0.85 -8.25
C TYR A 63 7.21 0.19 -7.28
N LEU A 64 5.88 0.27 -7.19
CA LEU A 64 5.19 1.21 -6.31
C LEU A 64 5.59 1.01 -4.84
N PHE A 65 5.60 -0.24 -4.35
CA PHE A 65 6.00 -0.49 -2.97
C PHE A 65 7.46 -0.17 -2.71
N ARG A 66 8.38 -0.40 -3.66
CA ARG A 66 9.78 0.01 -3.49
C ARG A 66 9.93 1.52 -3.36
N GLN A 67 9.13 2.31 -4.08
CA GLN A 67 9.12 3.77 -3.92
C GLN A 67 8.59 4.16 -2.54
N LEU A 68 7.50 3.54 -2.08
CA LEU A 68 6.96 3.80 -0.74
C LEU A 68 7.90 3.37 0.38
N MET A 69 8.66 2.29 0.20
CA MET A 69 9.69 1.87 1.14
C MET A 69 10.82 2.90 1.21
N ALA A 70 11.24 3.46 0.07
CA ALA A 70 12.24 4.52 0.04
C ALA A 70 11.73 5.80 0.72
N ASP A 71 10.48 6.20 0.48
CA ASP A 71 9.83 7.32 1.19
C ASP A 71 9.81 7.07 2.71
N ALA A 72 9.41 5.86 3.11
CA ALA A 72 9.32 5.45 4.51
C ALA A 72 10.70 5.45 5.18
N GLU A 73 11.72 4.93 4.50
CA GLU A 73 13.11 4.94 4.96
C GLU A 73 13.63 6.37 5.16
N ALA A 74 13.45 7.24 4.16
CA ALA A 74 13.86 8.65 4.23
C ALA A 74 13.14 9.40 5.37
N ALA A 75 11.89 9.04 5.67
CA ALA A 75 11.12 9.62 6.75
C ALA A 75 11.34 8.96 8.13
N GLY A 76 12.14 7.89 8.21
CA GLY A 76 12.30 7.09 9.43
C GLY A 76 10.98 6.44 9.91
N LYS A 77 10.07 6.14 8.98
CA LYS A 77 8.74 5.57 9.24
C LYS A 77 8.68 4.10 8.84
N THR A 78 7.81 3.33 9.50
CA THR A 78 7.41 2.00 9.01
C THR A 78 6.41 2.13 7.86
N LEU A 79 6.27 1.07 7.05
CA LEU A 79 5.28 0.98 5.99
C LEU A 79 4.35 -0.20 6.27
N THR A 80 3.04 0.02 6.20
CA THR A 80 2.06 -0.98 6.63
C THR A 80 0.89 -1.11 5.65
N ILE A 81 0.29 -2.30 5.57
CA ILE A 81 -0.85 -2.59 4.69
C ILE A 81 -1.76 -3.66 5.32
N HIS A 82 -3.08 -3.55 5.08
CA HIS A 82 -4.01 -4.67 5.30
C HIS A 82 -4.20 -5.44 4.01
N VAL A 83 -4.10 -6.76 4.08
CA VAL A 83 -4.32 -7.67 2.94
C VAL A 83 -5.25 -8.79 3.38
N GLU A 84 -6.20 -9.19 2.54
CA GLU A 84 -6.99 -10.40 2.80
C GLU A 84 -6.05 -11.61 2.81
N GLN A 85 -6.24 -12.55 3.75
CA GLN A 85 -5.36 -13.70 3.98
C GLN A 85 -5.13 -14.55 2.71
N PHE A 86 -6.15 -14.66 1.85
CA PHE A 86 -6.10 -15.46 0.63
C PHE A 86 -5.78 -14.63 -0.63
N ASN A 87 -5.48 -13.34 -0.48
CA ASN A 87 -5.15 -12.50 -1.62
C ASN A 87 -3.71 -12.82 -2.09
N PRO A 88 -3.50 -13.21 -3.36
CA PRO A 88 -2.17 -13.53 -3.89
C PRO A 88 -1.14 -12.39 -3.78
N ALA A 89 -1.59 -11.15 -3.54
CA ALA A 89 -0.72 -10.02 -3.28
C ALA A 89 0.11 -10.16 -1.99
N SER A 90 -0.30 -11.01 -1.03
CA SER A 90 0.49 -11.29 0.18
C SER A 90 1.92 -11.74 -0.15
N HIS A 91 2.09 -12.60 -1.16
CA HIS A 91 3.40 -13.06 -1.63
C HIS A 91 4.28 -11.95 -2.20
N LEU A 92 3.71 -10.87 -2.73
CA LEU A 92 4.49 -9.69 -3.11
C LEU A 92 5.06 -9.02 -1.86
N TYR A 93 4.24 -8.82 -0.84
CA TYR A 93 4.64 -8.14 0.40
C TYR A 93 5.67 -8.96 1.17
N GLU A 94 5.47 -10.28 1.29
CA GLU A 94 6.44 -11.20 1.90
C GLU A 94 7.81 -11.11 1.21
N ARG A 95 7.87 -11.15 -0.12
CA ARG A 95 9.12 -11.00 -0.88
C ARG A 95 9.78 -9.63 -0.73
N LEU A 96 9.01 -8.60 -0.41
CA LEU A 96 9.51 -7.26 -0.11
C LEU A 96 9.96 -7.12 1.35
N GLY A 97 9.85 -8.18 2.16
CA GLY A 97 10.29 -8.19 3.55
C GLY A 97 9.23 -7.71 4.54
N PHE A 98 7.97 -7.56 4.11
CA PHE A 98 6.87 -7.34 5.05
C PHE A 98 6.65 -8.58 5.90
N LYS A 99 6.32 -8.35 7.17
CA LYS A 99 5.98 -9.37 8.15
C LYS A 99 4.55 -9.18 8.62
N ILE A 100 3.85 -10.28 8.88
CA ILE A 100 2.53 -10.24 9.53
C ILE A 100 2.75 -9.83 10.98
N ILE A 101 2.09 -8.75 11.42
CA ILE A 101 2.16 -8.28 12.81
C ILE A 101 0.83 -8.46 13.55
N LYS A 102 -0.29 -8.64 12.82
CA LYS A 102 -1.60 -8.88 13.43
C LYS A 102 -2.57 -9.53 12.44
N GLU A 103 -3.37 -10.46 12.92
CA GLU A 103 -4.58 -10.94 12.24
C GLU A 103 -5.79 -10.12 12.72
N THR A 104 -6.64 -9.70 11.79
CA THR A 104 -7.78 -8.81 12.06
C THR A 104 -9.04 -9.39 11.43
N HIS A 105 -10.12 -9.46 12.22
CA HIS A 105 -11.43 -9.98 11.80
C HIS A 105 -11.39 -11.38 11.16
N GLY A 106 -10.37 -12.18 11.48
CA GLY A 106 -10.21 -13.57 11.02
C GLY A 106 -9.90 -13.76 9.53
N VAL A 107 -9.87 -12.69 8.72
CA VAL A 107 -9.65 -12.77 7.27
C VAL A 107 -8.66 -11.73 6.74
N TYR A 108 -8.28 -10.73 7.53
CA TYR A 108 -7.30 -9.72 7.13
C TYR A 108 -6.01 -9.87 7.91
N LEU A 109 -4.89 -9.76 7.21
CA LEU A 109 -3.55 -9.68 7.76
C LEU A 109 -3.09 -8.24 7.73
N LEU A 110 -2.70 -7.72 8.88
CA LEU A 110 -1.92 -6.50 8.98
C LEU A 110 -0.45 -6.87 8.80
N MET A 111 0.15 -6.36 7.72
CA MET A 111 1.56 -6.55 7.41
C MET A 111 2.34 -5.24 7.58
N GLU A 112 3.60 -5.37 8.03
CA GLU A 112 4.52 -4.26 8.26
C GLU A 112 5.89 -4.53 7.66
N TRP A 113 6.45 -3.51 7.03
CA TRP A 113 7.85 -3.39 6.71
C TRP A 113 8.49 -2.30 7.57
N THR A 114 9.67 -2.59 8.11
CA THR A 114 10.45 -1.66 8.91
C THR A 114 11.69 -1.23 8.12
N PRO A 115 12.02 0.08 8.11
CA PRO A 115 13.24 0.53 7.46
C PRO A 115 14.46 -0.06 8.18
N PRO A 116 15.53 -0.36 7.44
CA PRO A 116 16.77 -0.79 8.07
C PRO A 116 17.24 0.29 9.06
N PRO A 117 17.89 -0.09 10.18
CA PRO A 117 18.45 0.89 11.10
C PRO A 117 19.39 1.82 10.33
N HIS A 118 19.13 3.12 10.41
CA HIS A 118 19.97 4.13 9.79
C HIS A 118 21.37 3.98 10.40
N LYS A 119 22.35 3.53 9.62
CA LYS A 119 23.74 3.54 10.05
C LYS A 119 24.17 5.01 10.04
N PRO A 120 24.47 5.63 11.19
CA PRO A 120 25.06 6.96 11.17
C PRO A 120 26.36 6.90 10.37
N SER A 121 26.54 7.89 9.50
CA SER A 121 27.75 8.11 8.70
C SER A 121 28.94 8.44 9.60
#